data_AF-A0AAD5KXZ4-F1
#
_entry.id   AF-A0AAD5KXZ4-F1
#
_cell.length_a   1.000
_cell.length_b   1.000
_cell.length_c   1.000
_cell.angle_alpha   90.00
_cell.angle_beta   90.00
_cell.angle_gamma   90.00
#
_symmetry.space_group_name_H-M   'P 1'
#
loop_
_entity.id
_entity.type
_entity.pdbx_description
1 polymer ?
#
loop_
_entity_poly.entity_id
_entity_poly.type
_entity_poly.pdbx_seq_one_letter_code
_entity_poly.pdbx_strand_id
1 'polypeptide(L)'
;MPKAIISDRGTNSTSKLFRYFCKKLKLKDGEHANWEDMLDDVLFAYRSSTHSSTLETPYYLVHGRDPNIPINEFLDASPSIFKSASDYVGNLANRLRYSFQRVREETEKARNRQREQYKKRAKEKKYVVGDKSY
;
A
#
# COMPACT_ATOMS: atom_id res chain seq x y z
N MET A 1 16.39 -15.55 10.00
CA MET A 1 15.20 -14.70 10.32
C MET A 1 15.56 -13.24 10.12
N PRO A 2 14.85 -12.46 9.28
CA PRO A 2 15.13 -11.04 9.10
C PRO A 2 14.83 -10.30 10.40
N LYS A 3 15.84 -9.64 10.96
CA LYS A 3 15.75 -8.92 12.25
C LYS A 3 14.97 -7.59 12.17
N ALA A 4 14.65 -7.14 10.95
CA ALA A 4 13.88 -5.93 10.70
C ALA A 4 13.22 -6.01 9.32
N ILE A 5 11.92 -5.72 9.25
CA ILE A 5 11.27 -5.37 7.99
C ILE A 5 11.59 -3.91 7.75
N ILE A 6 12.53 -3.64 6.84
CA ILE A 6 12.81 -2.28 6.37
C ILE A 6 11.62 -1.87 5.49
N SER A 7 10.60 -1.27 6.11
CA SER A 7 9.61 -0.53 5.36
C SER A 7 10.31 0.68 4.76
N ASP A 8 10.23 0.84 3.45
CA ASP A 8 10.42 2.18 2.89
C ASP A 8 9.44 3.11 3.62
N ARG A 9 9.79 4.38 3.84
CA ARG A 9 8.88 5.32 4.50
C ARG A 9 7.72 5.73 3.56
N GLY A 10 7.26 4.83 2.70
CA GLY A 10 5.99 4.92 2.00
C GLY A 10 4.85 4.88 3.01
N THR A 11 3.83 5.72 2.79
CA THR A 11 2.64 5.87 3.63
C THR A 11 1.79 4.60 3.77
N ASN A 12 2.17 3.51 3.11
CA ASN A 12 1.68 2.15 3.36
C ASN A 12 1.75 1.81 4.87
N SER A 13 2.74 2.42 5.55
CA SER A 13 2.95 2.36 7.00
C SER A 13 2.11 3.32 7.84
N THR A 14 1.17 4.07 7.25
CA THR A 14 0.39 5.11 7.94
C THR A 14 -1.11 4.85 8.05
N SER A 15 -1.64 3.75 7.52
CA SER A 15 -3.03 3.38 7.85
C SER A 15 -3.16 3.16 9.36
N LYS A 16 -4.19 3.74 9.99
CA LYS A 16 -4.45 3.54 11.43
C LYS A 16 -4.62 2.05 11.74
N LEU A 17 -5.27 1.32 10.84
CA LEU A 17 -5.51 -0.11 10.94
C LEU A 17 -4.21 -0.91 10.78
N PHE A 18 -3.43 -0.61 9.73
CA PHE A 18 -2.12 -1.26 9.54
C PHE A 18 -1.17 -0.99 10.70
N ARG A 19 -1.09 0.26 11.19
CA ARG A 19 -0.29 0.63 12.37
C ARG A 19 -0.77 -0.06 13.63
N TYR A 20 -2.09 -0.19 13.82
CA TYR A 20 -2.66 -0.93 14.94
C TYR A 20 -2.20 -2.39 14.91
N PHE A 21 -2.31 -3.06 13.76
CA PHE A 21 -1.86 -4.44 13.61
C PHE A 21 -0.35 -4.59 13.76
N CYS A 22 0.46 -3.72 13.15
CA CYS A 22 1.92 -3.73 13.36
C CYS A 22 2.31 -3.47 14.82
N LYS A 23 1.54 -2.65 15.57
CA LYS A 23 1.75 -2.44 17.00
C LYS A 23 1.34 -3.66 17.82
N LYS A 24 0.23 -4.32 17.46
CA LYS A 24 -0.22 -5.56 18.10
C LYS A 24 0.74 -6.73 17.80
N LEU A 25 1.35 -6.73 16.62
CA LEU A 25 2.46 -7.60 16.21
C LEU A 25 3.80 -7.23 16.85
N LYS A 26 3.91 -6.17 17.67
CA LYS A 26 5.07 -6.01 18.55
C LYS A 26 4.99 -7.10 19.62
N LEU A 27 5.44 -8.28 19.20
CA LEU A 27 6.07 -9.32 19.96
C LEU A 27 6.61 -8.71 21.25
N LYS A 28 5.91 -8.95 22.37
CA LYS A 28 6.51 -8.81 23.68
C LYS A 28 7.83 -9.56 23.62
N ASP A 29 8.91 -8.91 24.01
CA ASP A 29 10.27 -9.44 24.00
C ASP A 29 10.30 -10.92 24.39
N GLY A 30 10.48 -11.81 23.41
CA GLY A 30 10.65 -13.26 23.62
C GLY A 30 9.45 -14.17 23.36
N GLU A 31 8.22 -13.66 23.18
CA GLU A 31 7.06 -14.49 22.84
C GLU A 31 6.64 -14.26 21.39
N HIS A 32 7.14 -15.12 20.49
CA HIS A 32 6.70 -15.25 19.09
C HIS A 32 5.29 -15.83 18.95
N ALA A 33 4.33 -15.33 19.74
CA ALA A 33 2.97 -15.84 19.73
C ALA A 33 2.24 -15.38 18.46
N ASN A 34 1.92 -16.37 17.61
CA ASN A 34 0.84 -16.36 16.61
C ASN A 34 0.89 -15.24 15.56
N TRP A 35 2.09 -14.83 15.13
CA TRP A 35 2.22 -13.88 14.01
C TRP A 35 1.56 -14.43 12.72
N GLU A 36 1.56 -15.75 12.54
CA GLU A 36 0.92 -16.47 11.44
C GLU A 36 -0.60 -16.23 11.43
N ASP A 37 -1.26 -16.36 12.59
CA ASP A 37 -2.70 -16.11 12.75
C ASP A 37 -3.08 -14.65 12.46
N MET A 38 -2.13 -13.72 12.64
CA MET A 38 -2.32 -12.30 12.41
C MET A 38 -1.94 -11.84 10.99
N LEU A 39 -1.37 -12.70 10.17
CA LEU A 39 -0.93 -12.34 8.82
C LEU A 39 -2.09 -11.86 7.96
N ASP A 40 -3.21 -12.58 7.98
CA ASP A 40 -4.36 -12.28 7.15
C ASP A 40 -4.95 -10.91 7.50
N ASP A 41 -5.04 -10.59 8.79
CA ASP A 41 -5.47 -9.28 9.28
C ASP A 41 -4.56 -8.14 8.79
N VAL A 42 -3.25 -8.34 8.86
CA VAL A 42 -2.24 -7.34 8.46
C VAL A 42 -2.25 -7.16 6.95
N LEU A 43 -2.34 -8.25 6.19
CA LEU A 43 -2.46 -8.22 4.74
C LEU A 43 -3.76 -7.56 4.30
N PHE A 44 -4.87 -7.84 4.98
CA PHE A 44 -6.14 -7.17 4.73
C PHE A 44 -6.02 -5.66 4.98
N ALA A 45 -5.47 -5.27 6.12
CA ALA A 45 -5.24 -3.86 6.45
C ALA A 45 -4.33 -3.18 5.42
N TYR A 46 -3.28 -3.84 4.97
CA TYR A 46 -2.40 -3.32 3.92
C TYR A 46 -3.15 -3.15 2.59
N ARG A 47 -3.87 -4.19 2.13
CA ARG A 47 -4.58 -4.20 0.84
C ARG A 47 -5.73 -3.18 0.78
N SER A 48 -6.37 -2.91 1.91
CA SER A 48 -7.48 -1.95 2.05
C SER A 48 -7.02 -0.51 2.32
N SER A 49 -5.71 -0.29 2.47
CA SER A 49 -5.16 1.04 2.76
C SER A 49 -4.62 1.70 1.51
N THR A 50 -4.87 3.00 1.38
CA THR A 50 -4.33 3.82 0.28
C THR A 50 -2.81 3.84 0.34
N HIS A 51 -2.16 3.55 -0.79
CA HIS A 51 -0.71 3.53 -0.91
C HIS A 51 -0.18 4.89 -1.41
N SER A 52 0.84 5.48 -0.77
CA SER A 52 1.28 6.88 -1.06
C SER A 52 1.62 7.14 -2.51
N SER A 53 2.30 6.18 -3.13
CA SER A 53 2.86 6.38 -4.46
C SER A 53 1.79 6.27 -5.54
N THR A 54 0.69 5.58 -5.26
CA THR A 54 -0.39 5.32 -6.22
C THR A 54 -1.65 6.13 -5.89
N LEU A 55 -1.79 6.58 -4.64
CA LEU A 55 -2.97 7.21 -4.05
C LEU A 55 -4.25 6.37 -4.20
N GLU A 56 -4.11 5.06 -4.38
CA GLU A 56 -5.20 4.08 -4.49
C GLU A 56 -4.94 2.89 -3.58
N THR A 57 -5.97 2.11 -3.27
CA THR A 57 -5.82 0.87 -2.48
C THR A 57 -5.36 -0.30 -3.39
N PRO A 58 -4.44 -1.17 -2.95
CA PRO A 58 -4.08 -2.36 -3.71
C PRO A 58 -5.29 -3.25 -4.05
N TYR A 59 -6.25 -3.36 -3.13
CA TYR A 59 -7.47 -4.15 -3.34
C TYR A 59 -8.30 -3.60 -4.50
N TYR A 60 -8.55 -2.29 -4.55
CA TYR A 60 -9.30 -1.67 -5.64
C TYR A 60 -8.61 -1.84 -6.99
N LEU A 61 -7.28 -1.70 -7.05
CA LEU A 61 -6.54 -1.85 -8.31
C LEU A 61 -6.58 -3.29 -8.86
N VAL A 62 -6.73 -4.30 -8.01
CA VAL A 62 -6.81 -5.71 -8.44
C VAL A 62 -8.26 -6.11 -8.74
N HIS A 63 -9.22 -5.67 -7.93
CA HIS A 63 -10.59 -6.16 -7.98
C HIS A 63 -11.61 -5.18 -8.59
N GLY A 64 -11.23 -3.93 -8.84
CA GLY A 64 -12.09 -2.87 -9.36
C GLY A 64 -13.23 -2.43 -8.43
N ARG A 65 -13.15 -2.80 -7.15
CA ARG A 65 -14.10 -2.47 -6.09
C ARG A 65 -13.39 -2.48 -4.75
N ASP A 66 -13.92 -1.76 -3.78
CA ASP A 66 -13.44 -1.82 -2.40
C ASP A 66 -13.84 -3.14 -1.72
N PRO A 67 -13.09 -3.58 -0.69
CA PRO A 67 -13.44 -4.76 0.07
C PRO A 67 -14.79 -4.58 0.73
N ASN A 68 -15.63 -5.62 0.67
CA ASN A 68 -16.89 -5.60 1.40
C ASN A 68 -16.62 -5.96 2.87
N ILE A 69 -16.76 -4.99 3.76
CA ILE A 69 -16.56 -5.15 5.20
C ILE A 69 -17.87 -4.90 5.94
N PRO A 70 -18.10 -5.52 7.12
CA PRO A 70 -19.37 -5.39 7.83
C PRO A 70 -19.80 -3.95 8.11
N ILE A 71 -18.83 -3.03 8.30
CA ILE A 71 -19.13 -1.61 8.50
C ILE A 71 -19.67 -0.92 7.24
N ASN A 72 -19.40 -1.43 6.03
CA ASN A 72 -19.95 -0.89 4.79
C ASN A 72 -21.47 -0.99 4.79
N GLU A 73 -22.07 -2.04 5.36
CA GLU A 73 -23.54 -2.15 5.45
C GLU A 73 -24.19 -1.00 6.24
N PHE A 74 -23.45 -0.45 7.21
CA PHE A 74 -23.88 0.71 7.99
C PHE A 74 -23.51 2.06 7.35
N LEU A 75 -22.46 2.08 6.51
CA LEU A 75 -21.93 3.30 5.87
C LEU A 75 -22.47 3.52 4.45
N ASP A 76 -22.95 2.47 3.78
CA ASP A 76 -23.46 2.50 2.41
C ASP A 76 -24.83 3.19 2.38
N ALA A 77 -24.79 4.52 2.36
CA ALA A 77 -25.90 5.35 1.96
C ALA A 77 -26.09 5.21 0.44
N SER A 78 -26.95 4.27 0.06
CA SER A 78 -27.49 4.04 -1.29
C SER A 78 -26.62 3.20 -2.24
N PRO A 79 -27.09 2.00 -2.66
CA PRO A 79 -26.46 1.24 -3.74
C PRO A 79 -26.44 2.07 -5.02
N SER A 80 -25.36 1.99 -5.79
CA SER A 80 -25.33 2.56 -7.13
C SER A 80 -26.31 1.80 -8.02
N ILE A 81 -27.40 2.45 -8.40
CA ILE A 81 -28.43 1.86 -9.27
C ILE A 81 -27.93 1.95 -10.72
N PHE A 82 -27.53 0.81 -11.30
CA PHE A 82 -27.16 0.71 -12.72
C PHE A 82 -28.38 0.29 -13.55
N LYS A 83 -28.53 0.87 -14.74
CA LYS A 83 -29.69 0.59 -15.60
C LYS A 83 -29.64 -0.80 -16.24
N SER A 84 -28.44 -1.36 -16.39
CA SER A 84 -28.20 -2.69 -16.94
C SER A 84 -26.80 -3.20 -16.57
N ALA A 85 -26.52 -4.48 -16.81
CA ALA A 85 -25.18 -5.05 -16.66
C ALA A 85 -24.15 -4.37 -17.59
N SER A 86 -24.55 -4.02 -18.83
CA SER A 86 -23.68 -3.32 -19.78
C SER A 86 -23.29 -1.93 -19.26
N ASP A 87 -24.26 -1.21 -18.69
CA ASP A 87 -24.04 0.09 -18.06
C ASP A 87 -23.06 -0.01 -16.88
N TYR A 88 -23.22 -1.02 -16.02
CA TYR A 88 -22.27 -1.31 -14.94
C TYR A 88 -20.85 -1.55 -15.46
N VAL A 89 -20.69 -2.41 -16.47
CA VAL A 89 -19.39 -2.76 -17.05
C VAL A 89 -18.73 -1.54 -17.69
N GLY A 90 -19.48 -0.73 -18.43
CA GLY A 90 -18.99 0.51 -19.03
C GLY A 90 -18.50 1.50 -17.97
N ASN A 91 -19.28 1.71 -16.91
CA ASN A 91 -18.90 2.58 -15.79
C ASN A 91 -17.67 2.05 -15.03
N LEU A 92 -17.60 0.74 -14.78
CA LEU A 92 -16.44 0.11 -14.15
C LEU A 92 -15.18 0.27 -15.00
N ALA A 93 -15.26 0.03 -16.30
CA ALA A 93 -14.14 0.20 -17.22
C ALA A 93 -13.63 1.64 -17.25
N ASN A 94 -14.54 2.62 -17.28
CA ASN A 94 -14.18 4.04 -17.24
C ASN A 94 -13.49 4.44 -15.93
N ARG A 95 -14.05 4.01 -14.78
CA ARG A 95 -13.44 4.26 -13.46
C ARG A 95 -12.05 3.65 -13.35
N LEU A 96 -11.88 2.39 -13.77
CA LEU A 96 -10.59 1.72 -13.75
C LEU A 96 -9.57 2.40 -14.66
N ARG A 97 -9.96 2.76 -15.90
CA ARG A 97 -9.08 3.50 -16.82
C ARG A 97 -8.59 4.81 -16.21
N TYR A 98 -9.50 5.57 -15.61
CA TYR A 98 -9.18 6.81 -14.92
C TYR A 98 -8.23 6.59 -13.74
N SER A 99 -8.54 5.64 -12.84
CA SER A 99 -7.67 5.33 -11.70
C SER A 99 -6.29 4.86 -12.14
N PHE A 100 -6.17 3.96 -13.12
CA PHE A 100 -4.86 3.50 -13.61
C PHE A 100 -4.04 4.61 -14.27
N GLN A 101 -4.67 5.56 -14.96
CA GLN A 101 -3.98 6.74 -15.47
C GLN A 101 -3.38 7.55 -14.32
N ARG A 102 -4.18 7.87 -13.30
CA ARG A 102 -3.71 8.61 -12.12
C ARG A 102 -2.59 7.88 -11.38
N VAL A 103 -2.72 6.57 -11.20
CA VAL A 103 -1.70 5.75 -10.55
C VAL A 103 -0.37 5.87 -11.28
N ARG A 104 -0.36 5.86 -12.61
CA ARG A 104 0.89 6.03 -13.40
C ARG A 104 1.53 7.38 -13.14
N GLU A 105 0.75 8.45 -13.21
CA GLU A 105 1.21 9.82 -12.97
C GLU A 105 1.77 10.00 -11.56
N GLU A 106 1.06 9.52 -10.53
CA GLU A 106 1.50 9.63 -9.14
C GLU A 106 2.72 8.74 -8.85
N THR A 107 2.78 7.54 -9.45
CA THR A 107 3.94 6.66 -9.29
C THR A 107 5.19 7.29 -9.89
N GLU A 108 5.05 7.96 -11.04
CA GLU A 108 6.15 8.71 -11.64
C GLU A 108 6.60 9.88 -10.77
N LYS A 109 5.65 10.67 -10.23
CA LYS A 109 5.98 11.74 -9.28
C LYS A 109 6.68 11.19 -8.04
N ALA A 110 6.20 10.09 -7.47
CA ALA A 110 6.80 9.44 -6.31
C ALA A 110 8.22 8.95 -6.60
N ARG A 111 8.44 8.31 -7.77
CA ARG A 111 9.76 7.89 -8.24
C ARG A 111 10.71 9.08 -8.37
N ASN A 112 10.25 10.19 -8.95
CA ASN A 112 11.06 11.40 -9.09
C ASN A 112 11.44 11.99 -7.73
N ARG A 113 10.49 12.08 -6.80
CA ARG A 113 10.76 12.52 -5.41
C ARG A 113 11.77 11.61 -4.72
N GLN A 114 11.65 10.29 -4.87
CA GLN A 114 12.58 9.32 -4.29
C GLN A 114 13.99 9.45 -4.89
N ARG A 115 14.09 9.64 -6.20
CA ARG A 115 15.36 9.91 -6.90
C ARG A 115 16.03 11.18 -6.35
N GLU A 116 15.30 12.27 -6.22
CA GLU A 116 15.86 13.53 -5.69
C GLU A 116 16.27 13.41 -4.22
N GLN A 117 15.51 12.69 -3.39
CA GLN A 117 15.92 12.39 -2.02
C GLN A 117 17.18 11.51 -1.95
N TYR A 118 17.28 10.50 -2.83
CA TYR A 118 18.47 9.66 -2.93
C TYR A 118 19.69 10.49 -3.32
N LYS A 119 19.59 11.33 -4.36
CA LYS A 119 20.68 12.23 -4.78
C LYS A 119 21.18 13.12 -3.64
N LYS A 120 20.26 13.71 -2.84
CA LYS A 120 20.63 14.54 -1.68
C LYS A 120 21.39 13.76 -0.59
N ARG A 121 21.10 12.47 -0.44
CA ARG A 121 21.70 11.60 0.61
C ARG A 121 22.93 10.83 0.12
N ALA A 122 23.08 10.69 -1.19
CA ALA A 122 24.22 10.02 -1.79
C ALA A 122 25.47 10.87 -1.54
N LYS A 123 26.31 10.44 -0.59
CA LYS A 123 27.69 10.89 -0.54
C LYS A 123 28.42 10.21 -1.70
N GLU A 124 29.03 10.98 -2.60
CA GLU A 124 29.98 10.42 -3.56
C GLU A 124 31.12 9.76 -2.78
N LYS A 125 31.12 8.43 -2.73
CA LYS A 125 32.32 7.68 -2.35
C LYS A 125 33.20 7.61 -3.59
N LYS A 126 34.28 8.39 -3.59
CA LYS A 126 35.40 8.16 -4.50
C LYS A 126 36.14 6.93 -3.99
N TYR A 127 35.98 5.81 -4.68
CA TYR A 127 36.74 4.60 -4.41
C TYR A 127 38.10 4.72 -5.10
N VAL A 128 39.16 4.45 -4.33
CA VAL A 128 40.53 4.38 -4.87
C VAL A 128 40.92 2.90 -4.96
N VAL A 129 41.71 2.56 -5.99
CA VAL A 129 42.24 1.19 -6.16
C VAL A 129 42.96 0.78 -4.88
N GLY A 130 42.44 -0.22 -4.17
CA GLY A 130 42.94 -0.69 -2.87
C GLY A 130 41.94 -0.62 -1.71
N ASP A 131 40.79 0.04 -1.86
CA ASP A 131 39.74 0.05 -0.85
C ASP A 131 39.14 -1.35 -0.64
N LYS A 132 39.14 -1.83 0.61
CA LYS A 132 38.47 -3.08 0.98
C LYS A 132 36.96 -2.93 0.91
N SER A 133 36.35 -3.71 0.03
CA SER A 133 34.92 -3.97 0.03
C SER A 133 34.63 -5.05 1.07
N TYR A 134 33.68 -4.77 1.98
CA TYR A 134 33.13 -5.74 2.93
C TYR A 134 31.81 -6.29 2.38
#